data_AF-A0A8J3X181-F1
#
_entry.id   AF-A0A8J3X181-F1
#
_cell.length_a   1.000
_cell.length_b   1.000
_cell.length_c   1.000
_cell.angle_alpha   90.00
_cell.angle_beta   90.00
_cell.angle_gamma   90.00
#
_symmetry.space_group_name_H-M   'P 1'
#
loop_
_entity.id
_entity.type
_entity.pdbx_description
1 polymer ?
#
loop_
_entity_poly.entity_id
_entity_poly.type
_entity_poly.pdbx_seq_one_letter_code
_entity_poly.pdbx_strand_id
1 'polypeptide(L)'
;MSDELLRIGELATRADVSARTVDFYTTLGLLSPAGRTGGNYRLYSPDAVDRIAVIRQLEAHGVSLHDIAAAMQREPSGDAVAGLLTKLGQDLQSLQEVAHSAGPEAHGLLAAITARAHSLITTALEIAANMPPPA
;
A
#
# COMPACT_ATOMS: atom_id res chain seq x y z
N MET A 1 4.98 -8.06 -22.52
CA MET A 1 4.19 -8.78 -21.50
C MET A 1 2.74 -8.67 -21.90
N SER A 2 1.92 -9.69 -21.66
CA SER A 2 0.58 -9.83 -22.27
C SER A 2 -0.30 -8.60 -22.02
N ASP A 3 -0.52 -7.81 -23.08
CA ASP A 3 -1.34 -6.59 -23.17
C ASP A 3 -2.85 -6.91 -23.18
N GLU A 4 -3.24 -8.03 -22.56
CA GLU A 4 -4.61 -8.51 -22.62
C GLU A 4 -5.35 -8.15 -21.33
N LEU A 5 -6.36 -7.30 -21.48
CA LEU A 5 -7.20 -6.88 -20.38
C LEU A 5 -7.98 -8.06 -19.79
N LEU A 6 -8.05 -8.10 -18.46
CA LEU A 6 -8.65 -9.17 -17.69
C LEU A 6 -10.08 -8.84 -17.31
N ARG A 7 -10.98 -9.83 -17.43
CA ARG A 7 -12.30 -9.75 -16.79
C ARG A 7 -12.14 -9.89 -15.28
N ILE A 8 -13.16 -9.44 -14.54
CA ILE A 8 -13.19 -9.52 -13.07
C ILE A 8 -12.87 -10.93 -12.53
N GLY A 9 -13.38 -11.98 -13.17
CA GLY A 9 -13.14 -13.38 -12.76
C GLY A 9 -11.69 -13.84 -13.02
N GLU A 10 -11.09 -13.40 -14.13
CA GLU A 10 -9.70 -13.71 -14.46
C GLU A 10 -8.75 -12.96 -13.52
N LEU A 11 -9.02 -11.67 -13.28
CA LEU A 11 -8.28 -10.87 -12.30
C LEU A 11 -8.36 -11.48 -10.91
N ALA A 12 -9.57 -11.86 -10.47
CA ALA A 12 -9.79 -12.49 -9.17
C ALA A 12 -8.99 -13.79 -9.03
N THR A 13 -9.01 -14.63 -10.07
CA THR A 13 -8.25 -15.90 -10.08
C THR A 13 -6.75 -15.65 -10.02
N ARG A 14 -6.23 -14.70 -10.80
CA ARG A 14 -4.78 -14.39 -10.83
C ARG A 14 -4.29 -13.75 -9.53
N ALA A 15 -5.12 -12.94 -8.88
CA ALA A 15 -4.78 -12.26 -7.64
C ALA A 15 -5.13 -13.07 -6.38
N ASP A 16 -5.60 -14.31 -6.53
CA ASP A 16 -6.04 -15.19 -5.44
C ASP A 16 -7.05 -14.52 -4.49
N VAL A 17 -8.06 -13.87 -5.07
CA VAL A 17 -9.16 -13.21 -4.34
C VAL A 17 -10.51 -13.57 -4.95
N SER A 18 -11.59 -13.23 -4.23
CA SER A 18 -12.93 -13.38 -4.79
C SER A 18 -13.24 -12.27 -5.80
N ALA A 19 -14.09 -12.55 -6.80
CA ALA A 19 -14.60 -11.51 -7.70
C ALA A 19 -15.34 -10.39 -6.92
N ARG A 20 -15.95 -10.72 -5.77
CA ARG A 20 -16.56 -9.75 -4.86
C ARG A 20 -15.51 -8.80 -4.26
N THR A 21 -14.32 -9.29 -3.93
CA THR A 21 -13.21 -8.46 -3.43
C THR A 21 -12.76 -7.48 -4.51
N VAL A 22 -12.62 -7.94 -5.76
CA VAL A 22 -12.26 -7.08 -6.89
C VAL A 22 -13.33 -6.01 -7.13
N ASP A 23 -14.62 -6.36 -7.09
CA ASP A 23 -15.72 -5.41 -7.22
C ASP A 23 -15.70 -4.40 -6.07
N PHE A 24 -15.50 -4.85 -4.83
CA PHE A 24 -15.42 -4.00 -3.66
C PHE A 24 -14.25 -3.00 -3.73
N TYR A 25 -13.06 -3.45 -4.11
CA TYR A 25 -11.92 -2.56 -4.33
C TYR A 25 -12.15 -1.58 -5.48
N THR A 26 -12.88 -1.99 -6.52
CA THR A 26 -13.29 -1.08 -7.61
C THR A 26 -14.24 0.01 -7.09
N THR A 27 -15.22 -0.35 -6.25
CA THR A 27 -16.14 0.62 -5.65
C THR A 27 -15.44 1.61 -4.70
N LEU A 28 -14.39 1.16 -4.01
CA LEU A 28 -13.56 2.02 -3.16
C LEU A 28 -12.57 2.91 -3.94
N GLY A 29 -12.52 2.79 -5.27
CA GLY A 29 -11.56 3.53 -6.11
C GLY A 29 -10.12 3.02 -6.00
N LEU A 30 -9.90 1.87 -5.37
CA LEU A 30 -8.59 1.23 -5.28
C LEU A 30 -8.18 0.61 -6.62
N LEU A 31 -9.15 0.12 -7.39
CA LEU A 31 -8.97 -0.41 -8.74
C LEU A 31 -9.80 0.39 -9.75
N SER A 32 -9.19 0.69 -10.89
CA SER A 32 -9.86 1.33 -12.02
C SER A 32 -9.99 0.35 -13.18
N PRO A 33 -11.19 0.17 -13.77
CA PRO A 33 -11.32 -0.59 -14.99
C PRO A 33 -10.64 0.15 -16.15
N ALA A 34 -9.70 -0.51 -16.82
CA ALA A 34 -9.01 0.01 -18.01
C ALA A 34 -9.94 0.08 -19.24
N GLY A 35 -11.11 -0.58 -19.19
CA GLY A 35 -12.10 -0.51 -20.25
C GLY A 35 -13.34 -1.34 -19.99
N ARG A 36 -14.13 -1.53 -21.05
CA ARG A 36 -15.31 -2.40 -21.05
C ARG A 36 -15.34 -3.24 -22.33
N THR A 37 -15.84 -4.47 -22.22
CA THR A 37 -16.16 -5.30 -23.39
C THR A 37 -17.39 -4.76 -24.13
N GLY A 38 -17.63 -5.21 -25.37
CA GLY A 38 -18.87 -4.93 -26.12
C GLY A 38 -20.15 -5.44 -25.42
N GLY A 39 -20.03 -6.39 -24.49
CA GLY A 39 -21.12 -6.87 -23.62
C GLY A 39 -21.24 -6.12 -22.29
N ASN A 40 -20.59 -4.96 -22.15
CA ASN A 40 -20.62 -4.09 -20.96
C ASN A 40 -19.93 -4.63 -19.69
N TYR A 41 -19.16 -5.73 -19.78
CA TYR A 41 -18.33 -6.22 -18.69
C TYR A 41 -17.09 -5.34 -18.48
N ARG A 42 -16.73 -5.07 -17.22
CA ARG A 42 -15.50 -4.34 -16.83
C ARG A 42 -14.25 -5.16 -17.16
N LEU A 43 -13.25 -4.46 -17.66
CA LEU A 43 -11.93 -4.99 -18.01
C LEU A 43 -10.86 -4.26 -17.19
N TYR A 44 -9.85 -5.00 -16.74
CA TYR A 44 -8.77 -4.50 -15.88
C TYR A 44 -7.41 -4.76 -16.52
N SER A 45 -6.45 -3.86 -16.31
CA SER A 45 -5.06 -4.15 -16.69
C SER A 45 -4.54 -5.36 -15.89
N PRO A 46 -3.68 -6.21 -16.46
CA PRO A 46 -2.91 -7.20 -15.71
C PRO A 46 -2.18 -6.63 -14.47
N ASP A 47 -1.76 -5.36 -14.50
CA ASP A 47 -1.10 -4.68 -13.37
C ASP A 47 -2.00 -4.58 -12.13
N ALA A 48 -3.32 -4.71 -12.30
CA ALA A 48 -4.26 -4.77 -11.18
C ALA A 48 -3.99 -5.97 -10.26
N VAL A 49 -3.34 -7.03 -10.75
CA VAL A 49 -2.93 -8.18 -9.93
C VAL A 49 -1.91 -7.76 -8.87
N ASP A 50 -0.84 -7.06 -9.29
CA ASP A 50 0.22 -6.59 -8.40
C ASP A 50 -0.32 -5.56 -7.40
N ARG A 51 -1.24 -4.70 -7.87
CA ARG A 51 -1.94 -3.75 -7.01
C ARG A 51 -2.77 -4.43 -5.93
N ILE A 52 -3.51 -5.50 -6.26
CA ILE A 52 -4.26 -6.28 -5.27
C ILE A 52 -3.31 -6.90 -4.24
N ALA A 53 -2.15 -7.41 -4.66
CA ALA A 53 -1.16 -7.98 -3.76
C ALA A 53 -0.67 -6.94 -2.73
N VAL A 54 -0.38 -5.72 -3.19
CA VAL A 54 0.02 -4.60 -2.33
C VAL A 54 -1.08 -4.21 -1.34
N ILE A 55 -2.34 -4.08 -1.79
CA ILE A 55 -3.48 -3.77 -0.91
C ILE A 55 -3.61 -4.82 0.19
N ARG A 56 -3.50 -6.11 -0.15
CA ARG A 56 -3.58 -7.21 0.83
C ARG A 56 -2.43 -7.21 1.82
N GLN A 57 -1.23 -6.83 1.40
CA GLN A 57 -0.08 -6.69 2.29
C GLN A 57 -0.31 -5.58 3.31
N LEU A 58 -0.87 -4.44 2.89
CA LEU A 58 -1.22 -3.32 3.78
C LEU A 58 -2.31 -3.72 4.78
N GLU A 59 -3.36 -4.43 4.32
CA GLU A 59 -4.40 -4.96 5.21
C GLU A 59 -3.82 -5.93 6.26
N ALA A 60 -2.89 -6.81 5.86
CA ALA A 60 -2.21 -7.73 6.78
C ALA A 60 -1.36 -7.02 7.85
N HIS A 61 -0.94 -5.78 7.58
CA HIS A 61 -0.24 -4.93 8.54
C HIS A 61 -1.17 -4.05 9.39
N GLY A 62 -2.48 -4.21 9.26
CA GLY A 62 -3.49 -3.52 10.07
C GLY A 62 -3.90 -2.15 9.53
N VAL A 63 -3.54 -1.82 8.28
CA VAL A 63 -3.98 -0.59 7.63
C VAL A 63 -5.40 -0.80 7.10
N SER A 64 -6.32 0.13 7.39
CA SER A 64 -7.70 0.00 6.92
C SER A 64 -7.79 0.29 5.41
N LEU A 65 -8.70 -0.39 4.71
CA LEU A 65 -8.95 -0.13 3.28
C LEU A 65 -9.33 1.32 2.98
N HIS A 66 -9.97 2.00 3.93
CA HIS A 66 -10.30 3.43 3.80
C HIS A 66 -9.04 4.29 3.83
N ASP A 67 -8.09 3.99 4.71
CA ASP A 67 -6.82 4.71 4.79
C ASP A 67 -5.96 4.45 3.54
N ILE A 68 -5.97 3.20 3.04
CA ILE A 68 -5.31 2.84 1.77
C ILE A 68 -5.93 3.66 0.62
N ALA A 69 -7.26 3.71 0.53
CA ALA A 69 -7.95 4.47 -0.52
C ALA A 69 -7.68 5.97 -0.42
N ALA A 70 -7.64 6.53 0.79
CA ALA A 70 -7.33 7.94 1.04
C ALA A 70 -5.88 8.27 0.68
N ALA A 71 -4.94 7.36 0.96
CA ALA A 71 -3.54 7.50 0.57
C ALA A 71 -3.36 7.45 -0.95
N MET A 72 -4.09 6.56 -1.63
CA MET A 72 -4.00 6.37 -3.09
C MET A 72 -4.67 7.49 -3.91
N GLN A 73 -5.65 8.19 -3.34
CA GLN A 73 -6.31 9.34 -4.00
C GLN A 73 -5.51 10.64 -3.85
N ARG A 74 -4.55 10.69 -2.93
CA ARG A 74 -3.61 11.81 -2.84
C ARG A 74 -2.54 11.57 -3.90
N GLU A 75 -2.57 12.35 -4.98
CA GLU A 75 -1.42 12.49 -5.86
C GLU A 75 -0.19 12.76 -5.00
N PRO A 76 0.78 11.82 -4.94
CA PRO A 76 2.02 12.11 -4.26
C PRO A 76 2.77 13.10 -5.13
N SER A 77 2.63 14.39 -4.85
CA SER A 77 3.67 15.35 -5.25
C SER A 77 4.97 14.75 -4.72
N GLY A 78 5.90 14.35 -5.60
CA GLY A 78 7.11 13.61 -5.20
C GLY A 78 7.88 14.29 -4.06
N ASP A 79 7.81 15.62 -4.01
CA ASP A 79 8.36 16.46 -2.92
C ASP A 79 7.68 16.25 -1.56
N ALA A 80 6.36 16.01 -1.52
CA ALA A 80 5.63 15.82 -0.27
C ALA A 80 5.94 14.47 0.38
N VAL A 81 6.11 13.41 -0.44
CA VAL A 81 6.50 12.08 0.05
C VAL A 81 7.95 12.09 0.52
N ALA A 82 8.86 12.68 -0.26
CA ALA A 82 10.27 12.84 0.14
C ALA A 82 10.41 13.63 1.46
N GLY A 83 9.64 14.72 1.61
CA GLY A 83 9.61 15.51 2.85
C GLY A 83 9.09 14.72 4.06
N LEU A 84 8.03 13.93 3.87
CA LEU A 84 7.46 13.10 4.94
C LEU A 84 8.45 12.00 5.40
N LEU A 85 9.13 11.35 4.45
CA LEU A 85 10.12 10.32 4.74
C LEU A 85 11.34 10.87 5.48
N THR A 86 11.79 12.06 5.08
CA THR A 86 12.87 12.78 5.76
C THR A 86 12.49 13.06 7.21
N LYS A 87 11.26 13.55 7.43
CA LYS A 87 10.76 13.87 8.77
C LYS A 87 10.58 12.65 9.65
N LEU A 88 10.05 11.54 9.11
CA LEU A 88 9.96 10.26 9.80
C LEU A 88 11.34 9.71 10.21
N GLY A 89 12.34 9.86 9.35
CA GLY A 89 13.73 9.51 9.68
C GLY A 89 14.27 10.33 10.87
N GLN A 90 13.99 11.64 10.90
CA GLN A 90 14.37 12.53 12.00
C GLN A 90 13.66 12.20 13.31
N ASP A 91 12.36 11.90 13.25
CA ASP A 91 11.57 11.53 14.43
C ASP A 91 12.06 10.20 15.02
N LEU A 92 12.38 9.21 14.19
CA LEU A 92 12.99 7.96 14.65
C LEU A 92 14.35 8.17 15.30
N GLN A 93 15.19 9.01 14.71
CA GLN A 93 16.51 9.31 15.28
C GLN A 93 16.38 9.99 16.64
N SER A 94 15.42 10.92 16.78
CA SER A 94 15.10 11.57 18.05
C SER A 94 14.62 10.56 19.10
N LEU A 95 13.77 9.60 18.70
CA LEU A 95 13.31 8.53 19.59
C LEU A 95 14.44 7.57 19.99
N GLN A 96 15.40 7.30 19.10
CA GLN A 96 16.59 6.50 19.40
C GLN A 96 17.51 7.18 20.41
N GLU A 97 17.69 8.49 20.30
CA GLU A 97 18.48 9.28 21.25
C GLU A 97 17.82 9.30 22.64
N VAL A 98 16.49 9.46 22.69
CA VAL A 98 15.72 9.35 23.94
C VAL A 98 15.79 7.94 24.50
N ALA A 99 15.70 6.90 23.66
CA ALA A 99 15.87 5.51 24.07
C ALA A 99 17.24 5.26 24.69
N HIS A 100 18.30 5.76 24.05
CA HIS A 100 19.68 5.54 24.47
C HIS A 100 20.04 6.27 25.78
N SER A 101 19.34 7.36 26.09
CA SER A 101 19.50 8.10 27.34
C SER A 101 18.52 7.64 28.45
N ALA A 102 17.56 6.76 28.13
CA ALA A 102 16.59 6.26 29.09
C ALA A 102 17.17 5.11 29.94
N GLY A 103 16.74 5.02 31.20
CA GLY A 103 17.12 3.93 32.11
C GLY A 103 16.76 2.54 31.57
N PRO A 104 17.37 1.47 32.12
CA PRO A 104 17.30 0.10 31.57
C PRO A 104 15.87 -0.45 31.39
N GLU A 105 14.89 0.03 32.17
CA GLU A 105 13.49 -0.36 32.05
C GLU A 105 12.78 0.20 30.80
N ALA A 106 13.19 1.39 30.34
CA ALA A 106 12.60 2.06 29.17
C ALA A 106 13.28 1.68 27.85
N HIS A 107 14.57 1.28 27.91
CA HIS A 107 15.38 0.91 26.76
C HIS A 107 14.74 -0.20 25.90
N GLY A 108 14.22 -1.25 26.53
CA GLY A 108 13.61 -2.38 25.82
C GLY A 108 12.32 -2.00 25.08
N LEU A 109 11.48 -1.19 25.71
CA LEU A 109 10.22 -0.75 25.11
C LEU A 109 10.47 0.22 23.95
N LEU A 110 11.38 1.18 24.15
CA LEU A 110 11.74 2.17 23.12
C LEU A 110 12.46 1.51 21.94
N ALA A 111 13.33 0.53 22.17
CA ALA A 111 13.96 -0.24 21.08
C ALA A 111 12.91 -1.01 20.25
N ALA A 112 11.93 -1.63 20.90
CA ALA A 112 10.85 -2.35 20.21
C ALA A 112 9.96 -1.41 19.38
N ILE A 113 9.62 -0.24 19.92
CA ILE A 113 8.83 0.78 19.21
C ILE A 113 9.59 1.30 17.99
N THR A 114 10.87 1.65 18.15
CA THR A 114 11.73 2.13 17.05
C THR A 114 11.89 1.08 15.96
N ALA A 115 12.18 -0.17 16.32
CA ALA A 115 12.32 -1.27 15.36
C ALA A 115 11.01 -1.50 14.58
N ARG A 116 9.87 -1.41 15.28
CA ARG A 116 8.56 -1.56 14.65
C ARG A 116 8.25 -0.41 13.70
N ALA A 117 8.53 0.83 14.08
CA ALA A 117 8.31 2.00 13.25
C ALA A 117 9.23 2.01 12.02
N HIS A 118 10.51 1.62 12.17
CA HIS A 118 11.43 1.46 11.04
C HIS A 118 10.91 0.41 10.05
N SER A 119 10.50 -0.77 10.53
CA SER A 119 9.93 -1.81 9.67
C SER A 119 8.70 -1.32 8.91
N LEU A 120 7.80 -0.56 9.56
CA LEU A 120 6.62 -0.01 8.89
C LEU A 120 6.97 1.03 7.82
N ILE A 121 8.00 1.86 8.06
CA ILE A 121 8.46 2.86 7.09
C ILE A 121 9.13 2.18 5.90
N THR A 122 10.02 1.21 6.13
CA THR A 122 10.67 0.44 5.05
C THR A 122 9.62 -0.28 4.20
N THR A 123 8.63 -0.90 4.82
CA THR A 123 7.53 -1.54 4.10
C THR A 123 6.68 -0.53 3.33
N ALA A 124 6.36 0.63 3.92
CA ALA A 124 5.62 1.69 3.23
C ALA A 124 6.40 2.25 2.03
N LEU A 125 7.73 2.36 2.15
CA LEU A 125 8.65 2.80 1.10
C LEU A 125 8.73 1.81 -0.06
N GLU A 126 8.91 0.52 0.23
CA GLU A 126 8.95 -0.54 -0.77
C GLU A 126 7.62 -0.65 -1.51
N ILE A 127 6.51 -0.51 -0.79
CA ILE A 127 5.16 -0.52 -1.35
C ILE A 127 4.93 0.70 -2.24
N ALA A 128 5.31 1.91 -1.80
CA ALA A 128 5.16 3.12 -2.59
C ALA A 128 6.05 3.12 -3.85
N ALA A 129 7.25 2.54 -3.77
CA ALA A 129 8.19 2.45 -4.89
C ALA A 129 7.76 1.44 -5.97
N ASN A 130 7.01 0.40 -5.59
CA ASN A 130 6.59 -0.69 -6.48
C ASN A 130 5.09 -0.69 -6.82
N MET A 131 4.33 0.34 -6.40
CA MET A 131 2.89 0.39 -6.71
C MET A 131 2.69 0.76 -8.18
N PRO A 132 2.08 -0.12 -9.00
CA PRO A 132 1.80 0.22 -10.40
C PRO A 132 0.78 1.37 -10.45
N PRO A 133 0.90 2.32 -11.40
CA PRO A 133 -0.01 3.45 -11.54
C PRO A 133 -1.46 2.97 -11.78
N PRO A 134 -2.48 3.78 -11.40
CA PRO A 134 -3.85 3.44 -11.75
C PRO A 134 -3.98 3.44 -13.28
N ALA A 135 -4.46 2.33 -13.84
CA ALA A 135 -4.79 2.21 -15.26
C ALA A 135 -5.97 3.13 -15.63
#